data_AF-A0A2D6FF72-F1
#
_entry.id   AF-A0A2D6FF72-F1
#
_cell.length_a   1.000
_cell.length_b   1.000
_cell.length_c   1.000
_cell.angle_alpha   90.00
_cell.angle_beta   90.00
_cell.angle_gamma   90.00
#
_symmetry.space_group_name_H-M   'P 1'
#
loop_
_entity.id
_entity.type
_entity.pdbx_description
1 polymer ?
#
loop_
_entity_poly.entity_id
_entity_poly.type
_entity_poly.pdbx_seq_one_letter_code
_entity_poly.pdbx_strand_id
1 'polypeptide(L)'
;MQLADQLQQSQAPASELLSEVSQVVSATEAVPDESAVSFHSELPQPLQQAMVAFIERCPNWDQYRLVQAALAGFLIQHGVESREITRLYVGNMFRRESLTQGV
;
A
#
# COMPACT_ATOMS: atom_id res chain seq x y z
N MET A 1 -34.65 -29.27 20.69
CA MET A 1 -34.77 -27.95 20.03
C MET A 1 -33.64 -27.03 20.52
N GLN A 2 -32.37 -27.43 20.39
CA GLN A 2 -31.24 -26.67 20.96
C GLN A 2 -30.01 -26.62 20.03
N LEU A 3 -30.16 -27.08 18.78
CA LEU A 3 -29.05 -27.14 17.81
C LEU A 3 -28.97 -25.93 16.86
N ALA A 4 -29.92 -24.99 16.92
CA ALA A 4 -29.97 -23.85 15.99
C ALA A 4 -29.28 -22.58 16.52
N ASP A 5 -28.95 -22.51 17.82
CA ASP A 5 -28.44 -21.29 18.45
C ASP A 5 -26.89 -21.20 18.44
N GLN A 6 -26.20 -22.31 18.13
CA GLN A 6 -24.76 -22.41 18.32
C GLN A 6 -23.92 -21.95 17.11
N LEU A 7 -24.55 -21.53 16.01
CA LEU A 7 -23.84 -21.00 14.83
C LEU A 7 -23.70 -19.46 14.84
N GLN A 8 -24.25 -18.77 15.83
CA GLN A 8 -24.18 -17.31 15.93
C GLN A 8 -22.91 -16.80 16.66
N GLN A 9 -22.05 -17.69 17.17
CA GLN A 9 -21.00 -17.33 18.13
C GLN A 9 -19.56 -17.42 17.57
N SER A 10 -19.40 -17.24 16.24
CA SER A 10 -18.07 -17.20 15.61
C SER A 10 -17.86 -15.99 14.69
N GLN A 11 -18.57 -14.88 14.94
CA GLN A 11 -18.25 -13.59 14.32
C GLN A 11 -17.55 -12.69 15.33
N ALA A 12 -16.24 -12.86 15.44
CA ALA A 12 -15.31 -11.81 15.89
C ALA A 12 -14.49 -11.37 14.66
N PRO A 13 -13.81 -10.23 14.67
CA PRO A 13 -14.40 -8.91 14.41
C PRO A 13 -13.68 -8.28 13.22
N ALA A 14 -14.21 -8.44 12.01
CA ALA A 14 -13.68 -7.76 10.82
C ALA A 14 -13.66 -6.23 10.98
N SER A 15 -14.55 -5.70 11.83
CA SER A 15 -14.65 -4.27 12.15
C SER A 15 -13.55 -3.76 13.09
N GLU A 16 -12.92 -4.60 13.92
CA GLU A 16 -11.81 -4.16 14.79
C GLU A 16 -10.52 -3.99 14.00
N LEU A 17 -10.24 -4.89 13.05
CA LEU A 17 -9.05 -4.81 12.19
C LEU A 17 -9.03 -3.53 11.34
N LEU A 18 -10.20 -3.04 10.91
CA LEU A 18 -10.30 -1.79 10.15
C LEU A 18 -10.06 -0.54 11.02
N SER A 19 -10.33 -0.63 12.33
CA SER A 19 -10.14 0.49 13.25
C SER A 19 -8.68 0.68 13.65
N GLU A 20 -7.90 -0.41 13.76
CA GLU A 20 -6.45 -0.34 14.04
C GLU A 20 -5.67 0.31 12.89
N VAL A 21 -6.07 0.09 11.63
CA VAL A 21 -5.40 0.69 10.46
C VAL A 21 -5.62 2.21 10.42
N SER A 22 -6.75 2.70 10.95
CA SER A 22 -7.08 4.14 10.96
C SER A 22 -6.24 4.94 11.97
N GLN A 23 -5.82 4.32 13.08
CA GLN A 23 -5.06 5.00 14.13
C GLN A 23 -3.61 5.31 13.76
N VAL A 24 -3.06 4.68 12.72
CA VAL A 24 -1.66 4.91 12.29
C VAL A 24 -1.52 6.18 11.42
N VAL A 25 -2.63 6.78 10.96
CA VAL A 25 -2.58 7.89 9.99
C VAL A 25 -2.48 9.28 10.65
N SER A 26 -2.58 9.38 11.99
CA SER A 26 -2.45 10.65 12.71
C SER A 26 -1.01 10.94 13.15
N ALA A 27 -0.15 11.29 12.20
CA ALA A 27 0.99 12.19 12.43
C ALA A 27 1.68 12.51 11.08
N THR A 28 1.28 13.61 10.45
CA THR A 28 2.12 14.28 9.45
C THR A 28 2.45 15.67 10.00
N GLU A 29 3.62 15.80 10.62
CA GLU A 29 4.38 17.06 10.64
C GLU A 29 5.89 16.76 10.77
N ALA A 30 6.66 17.54 10.02
CA ALA A 30 8.11 17.63 9.95
C ALA A 30 8.84 16.58 9.10
N VAL A 31 9.49 17.06 8.04
CA VAL A 31 10.50 16.38 7.22
C VAL A 31 11.68 15.96 8.11
N PRO A 32 12.00 14.65 8.24
CA PRO A 32 13.33 14.22 8.64
C PRO A 32 13.98 13.50 7.45
N ASP A 33 15.24 13.14 7.57
CA ASP A 33 15.79 12.01 6.81
C ASP A 33 14.86 10.82 7.08
N GLU A 34 13.98 10.53 6.12
CA GLU A 34 12.83 9.63 6.30
C GLU A 34 13.40 8.26 6.64
N SER A 35 13.27 7.85 7.91
CA SER A 35 13.69 6.54 8.39
C SER A 35 12.85 5.49 7.68
N ALA A 36 13.23 5.18 6.44
CA ALA A 36 12.57 4.20 5.60
C ALA A 36 12.65 2.87 6.35
N VAL A 37 11.48 2.39 6.79
CA VAL A 37 11.40 1.09 7.45
C VAL A 37 11.47 0.03 6.35
N SER A 38 12.52 -0.79 6.39
CA SER A 38 12.62 -1.95 5.51
C SER A 38 11.45 -2.90 5.78
N PHE A 39 10.66 -3.15 4.74
CA PHE A 39 9.53 -4.07 4.81
C PHE A 39 9.98 -5.45 4.35
N HIS A 40 9.87 -6.45 5.23
CA HIS A 40 10.10 -7.84 4.91
C HIS A 40 8.82 -8.63 5.16
N SER A 41 8.35 -9.34 4.13
CA SER A 41 7.16 -10.17 4.19
C SER A 41 7.28 -11.29 3.17
N GLU A 42 6.78 -12.47 3.53
CA GLU A 42 6.69 -13.59 2.60
C GLU A 42 5.53 -13.36 1.62
N LEU A 43 5.84 -13.37 0.32
CA LEU A 43 4.85 -13.24 -0.74
C LEU A 43 4.62 -14.60 -1.42
N PRO A 44 3.38 -14.91 -1.87
CA PRO A 44 3.13 -16.09 -2.69
C PRO A 44 4.04 -16.11 -3.92
N GLN A 45 4.63 -17.27 -4.21
CA GLN A 45 5.60 -17.43 -5.31
C GLN A 45 5.11 -16.86 -6.66
N PRO A 46 3.85 -17.05 -7.09
CA PRO A 46 3.37 -16.48 -8.35
C PRO A 46 3.40 -14.95 -8.38
N LEU A 47 3.11 -14.31 -7.24
CA LEU A 47 3.15 -12.84 -7.12
C LEU A 47 4.59 -12.34 -7.17
N GLN A 48 5.51 -12.98 -6.44
CA GLN A 48 6.91 -12.62 -6.47
C GLN A 48 7.49 -12.71 -7.89
N GLN A 49 7.21 -13.80 -8.61
CA GLN A 49 7.65 -13.96 -10.00
C GLN A 49 7.08 -12.88 -10.92
N ALA A 50 5.80 -12.53 -10.77
CA ALA A 50 5.17 -11.47 -11.55
C ALA A 50 5.81 -10.09 -11.27
N MET A 51 6.12 -9.79 -10.00
CA MET A 51 6.79 -8.55 -9.60
C MET A 51 8.20 -8.46 -10.20
N VAL A 52 8.99 -9.54 -10.10
CA VAL A 52 10.35 -9.60 -10.69
C VAL A 52 10.28 -9.39 -12.20
N ALA A 53 9.43 -10.16 -12.90
CA ALA A 53 9.28 -10.02 -14.34
C ALA A 53 8.83 -8.62 -14.75
N PHE A 54 7.95 -7.96 -13.97
CA PHE A 54 7.54 -6.58 -14.23
C PHE A 54 8.73 -5.61 -14.10
N ILE A 55 9.49 -5.70 -13.02
CA ILE A 55 10.65 -4.83 -12.76
C ILE A 55 11.70 -4.98 -13.88
N GLU A 56 12.00 -6.21 -14.31
CA GLU A 56 12.98 -6.47 -15.39
C GLU A 56 12.58 -5.83 -16.73
N ARG A 57 11.28 -5.71 -17.02
CA ARG A 57 10.77 -5.10 -18.25
C ARG A 57 10.63 -3.58 -18.15
N CYS A 58 10.75 -3.02 -16.96
CA CYS A 58 10.46 -1.62 -16.68
C CYS A 58 11.68 -0.95 -16.04
N PRO A 59 12.57 -0.31 -16.84
CA PRO A 59 13.91 0.10 -16.41
C PRO A 59 13.96 1.11 -15.25
N ASN A 60 12.83 1.71 -14.90
CA ASN A 60 12.70 2.75 -13.89
C ASN A 60 11.98 2.29 -12.63
N TRP A 61 11.64 1.01 -12.56
CA TRP A 61 10.93 0.41 -11.44
C TRP A 61 11.87 -0.45 -10.61
N ASP A 62 11.64 -0.43 -9.31
CA ASP A 62 12.29 -1.27 -8.33
C ASP A 62 11.22 -1.80 -7.37
N GLN A 63 11.61 -2.71 -6.47
CA GLN A 63 10.69 -3.34 -5.53
C GLN A 63 9.98 -2.32 -4.63
N TYR A 64 10.69 -1.32 -4.11
CA TYR A 64 10.11 -0.33 -3.19
C TYR A 64 9.12 0.54 -3.94
N ARG A 65 9.50 1.05 -5.11
CA ARG A 65 8.61 1.87 -5.95
C ARG A 65 7.34 1.13 -6.36
N LEU A 66 7.49 -0.15 -6.73
CA LEU A 66 6.35 -1.00 -7.07
C LEU A 66 5.38 -1.16 -5.90
N VAL A 67 5.90 -1.52 -4.73
CA VAL A 67 5.08 -1.74 -3.52
C VAL A 67 4.45 -0.44 -3.04
N GLN A 68 5.20 0.67 -3.00
CA GLN A 68 4.68 1.98 -2.62
C GLN A 68 3.57 2.46 -3.55
N ALA A 69 3.73 2.29 -4.87
CA ALA A 69 2.70 2.63 -5.85
C ALA A 69 1.44 1.77 -5.67
N ALA A 70 1.61 0.46 -5.45
CA ALA A 70 0.51 -0.47 -5.25
C ALA A 70 -0.27 -0.15 -3.96
N LEU A 71 0.42 0.11 -2.85
CA LEU A 71 -0.19 0.47 -1.57
C LEU A 71 -0.91 1.81 -1.65
N ALA A 72 -0.27 2.84 -2.21
CA ALA A 72 -0.91 4.15 -2.36
C ALA A 72 -2.15 4.07 -3.27
N GLY A 73 -2.04 3.34 -4.40
CA GLY A 73 -3.16 3.12 -5.30
C GLY A 73 -4.30 2.32 -4.65
N PHE A 74 -3.98 1.32 -3.83
CA PHE A 74 -4.96 0.56 -3.06
C PHE A 74 -5.72 1.48 -2.10
N LEU A 75 -5.02 2.28 -1.31
CA LEU A 75 -5.65 3.20 -0.35
C LEU A 75 -6.58 4.21 -1.05
N ILE A 76 -6.16 4.76 -2.19
CA ILE A 76 -6.99 5.68 -3.00
C ILE A 76 -8.27 4.98 -3.49
N GLN A 77 -8.16 3.76 -4.02
CA GLN A 77 -9.31 2.99 -4.52
C GLN A 77 -10.30 2.64 -3.39
N HIS A 78 -9.82 2.54 -2.15
CA HIS A 78 -10.64 2.26 -0.97
C HIS A 78 -11.16 3.52 -0.25
N GLY A 79 -11.08 4.69 -0.89
CA GLY A 79 -11.70 5.93 -0.38
C GLY A 79 -10.84 6.72 0.59
N VAL A 80 -9.54 6.45 0.68
CA VAL A 80 -8.63 7.29 1.48
C VAL A 80 -8.35 8.59 0.74
N GLU A 81 -8.98 9.68 1.20
CA GLU A 81 -8.86 11.02 0.64
C GLU A 81 -7.67 11.79 1.23
N SER A 82 -6.45 11.27 1.04
CA SER A 82 -5.23 11.97 1.43
C SER A 82 -4.48 12.53 0.21
N ARG A 83 -4.25 13.84 0.23
CA ARG A 83 -3.45 14.52 -0.79
C ARG A 83 -2.01 14.02 -0.81
N GLU A 84 -1.46 13.65 0.34
CA GLU A 84 -0.10 13.11 0.46
C GLU A 84 -0.02 11.72 -0.20
N ILE A 85 -0.97 10.84 0.08
CA ILE A 85 -1.05 9.51 -0.55
C ILE A 85 -1.24 9.64 -2.06
N THR A 86 -2.09 10.55 -2.50
CA THR A 86 -2.28 10.84 -3.94
C THR A 86 -0.98 11.32 -4.59
N ARG A 87 -0.24 12.23 -3.93
CA ARG A 87 1.08 12.67 -4.43
C ARG A 87 2.09 11.54 -4.46
N LEU A 88 2.09 10.66 -3.47
CA LEU A 88 3.00 9.51 -3.41
C LEU A 88 2.67 8.49 -4.52
N TYR A 89 1.39 8.23 -4.77
CA TYR A 89 0.96 7.40 -5.90
C TYR A 89 1.42 7.99 -7.24
N VAL A 90 1.10 9.26 -7.51
CA VAL A 90 1.48 9.93 -8.76
C VAL A 90 3.00 10.05 -8.88
N GLY A 91 3.72 10.36 -7.80
CA GLY A 91 5.18 10.45 -7.78
C GLY A 91 5.88 9.12 -8.03
N ASN A 92 5.30 8.01 -7.58
CA ASN A 92 5.79 6.68 -7.92
C ASN A 92 5.40 6.28 -9.35
N MET A 93 4.25 6.70 -9.88
CA MET A 93 3.87 6.41 -11.27
C MET A 93 4.67 7.21 -12.29
N PHE A 94 5.02 8.46 -11.99
CA PHE A 94 5.68 9.38 -12.91
C PHE A 94 6.99 9.92 -12.31
N ARG A 95 8.12 9.72 -12.99
CA ARG A 95 9.39 10.34 -12.56
C ARG A 95 9.35 11.86 -12.71
N ARG A 96 10.00 12.57 -11.79
CA ARG A 96 10.30 14.00 -11.90
C ARG A 96 11.25 14.31 -13.07
N GLU A 97 12.17 13.40 -13.38
CA GLU A 97 13.16 13.53 -14.46
C GLU A 97 12.51 13.56 -15.86
N SER A 98 11.41 12.82 -16.03
CA SER A 98 10.64 12.79 -17.29
C SER A 98 9.92 14.11 -17.58
N LEU A 99 9.75 14.97 -16.57
CA LEU A 99 9.09 16.27 -16.69
C LEU A 99 10.08 17.41 -16.99
N THR A 100 11.40 17.19 -16.80
CA THR A 100 12.43 18.23 -17.00
C THR A 100 13.09 18.20 -18.39
N GLN A 101 12.80 17.20 -19.23
CA GLN A 101 13.31 17.11 -20.62
C GLN A 101 12.40 17.77 -21.67
N GLY A 102 11.44 18.60 -21.24
CA GLY A 102 10.49 19.30 -22.11
C GLY A 102 10.51 20.81 -21.94
N VAL A 103 11.67 21.44 -22.15
CA VAL A 103 11.81 22.87 -22.51
C VAL A 103 12.94 23.00 -23.50
#